data_AF-A0A5C7FXN5-F1
#
_entry.id   AF-A0A5C7FXN5-F1
#
_cell.length_a   1.000
_cell.length_b   1.000
_cell.length_c   1.000
_cell.angle_alpha   90.00
_cell.angle_beta   90.00
_cell.angle_gamma   90.00
#
_symmetry.space_group_name_H-M   'P 1'
#
loop_
_entity.id
_entity.type
_entity.pdbx_description
1 polymer ?
#
loop_
_entity_poly.entity_id
_entity_poly.type
_entity_poly.pdbx_seq_one_letter_code
_entity_poly.pdbx_strand_id
1 'polypeptide(L)'
;NTKWEVVGGTPDDAVIEMRVSPQARKKCPGLPETWRVRAITIIDQSARKHILLTSLFDTKRYTAKDIAACYTQRWQIETSYRELKQTMMGMALTLRSRTVEGIYQEIWGTLTAYNLIRLHRGLLHAALADRDELS
;
A
#
# COMPACT_ATOMS: atom_id res chain seq x y z
N ASN A 1 -13.89 11.14 13.10
CA ASN A 1 -14.96 10.70 12.17
C ASN A 1 -14.98 11.58 10.95
N THR A 2 -14.28 11.14 9.91
CA THR A 2 -14.30 11.80 8.61
C THR A 2 -15.68 11.58 7.99
N LYS A 3 -16.45 12.66 7.82
CA LYS A 3 -17.75 12.60 7.15
C LYS A 3 -17.52 12.77 5.65
N TRP A 4 -18.18 11.94 4.86
CA TRP A 4 -18.17 12.01 3.39
C TRP A 4 -19.58 11.79 2.87
N GLU A 5 -19.82 12.30 1.66
CA GLU A 5 -21.08 12.12 0.94
C GLU A 5 -20.82 11.28 -0.31
N VAL A 6 -21.71 10.34 -0.61
CA VAL A 6 -21.60 9.51 -1.81
C VAL A 6 -22.17 10.28 -2.99
N VAL A 7 -21.34 10.54 -4.00
CA VAL A 7 -21.72 11.24 -5.24
C VAL A 7 -22.28 10.26 -6.27
N GLY A 8 -21.77 9.03 -6.28
CA GLY A 8 -22.26 7.97 -7.16
C GLY A 8 -21.43 6.68 -7.06
N GLY A 9 -21.91 5.62 -7.69
CA GLY A 9 -21.28 4.29 -7.67
C GLY A 9 -22.02 3.30 -6.77
N THR A 10 -21.32 2.25 -6.34
CA THR A 10 -21.86 1.18 -5.50
C THR A 10 -21.34 1.29 -4.06
N PRO A 11 -21.95 0.59 -3.09
CA PRO A 11 -21.46 0.61 -1.70
C PRO A 11 -19.98 0.18 -1.52
N ASP A 12 -19.47 -0.63 -2.45
CA ASP A 12 -18.11 -1.15 -2.40
C ASP A 12 -17.15 -0.44 -3.37
N ASP A 13 -17.66 0.40 -4.27
CA ASP A 13 -16.87 1.20 -5.20
C ASP A 13 -17.65 2.48 -5.57
N ALA A 14 -17.38 3.54 -4.81
CA ALA A 14 -18.10 4.80 -4.92
C ALA A 14 -17.17 5.99 -5.13
N VAL A 15 -17.62 6.99 -5.86
CA VAL A 15 -17.05 8.33 -5.79
C VAL A 15 -17.70 9.04 -4.61
N ILE A 16 -16.85 9.47 -3.68
CA ILE A 16 -17.26 10.23 -2.50
C ILE A 16 -16.71 11.65 -2.58
N GLU A 17 -17.42 12.57 -1.95
CA GLU A 17 -16.99 13.94 -1.73
C GLU A 17 -16.71 14.17 -0.25
N MET A 18 -15.57 14.79 0.02
CA MET A 18 -15.05 15.01 1.36
C MET A 18 -14.73 16.49 1.54
N ARG A 19 -14.90 17.03 2.75
CA ARG A 19 -14.42 18.38 3.04
C ARG A 19 -12.90 18.40 3.18
N VAL A 20 -12.28 19.40 2.56
CA VAL A 20 -10.86 19.69 2.81
C VAL A 20 -10.75 20.25 4.22
N SER A 21 -9.76 19.77 5.00
CA SER A 21 -9.63 20.19 6.39
C SER A 21 -9.33 21.70 6.49
N PRO A 22 -9.86 22.42 7.50
CA PRO A 22 -9.58 23.84 7.69
C PRO A 22 -8.07 24.12 7.80
N GLN A 23 -7.32 23.20 8.41
CA GLN A 23 -5.87 23.30 8.54
C GLN A 23 -5.15 23.24 7.18
N ALA A 24 -5.60 22.38 6.27
CA ALA A 24 -5.05 22.31 4.91
C ALA A 24 -5.35 23.59 4.12
N ARG A 25 -6.59 24.12 4.21
CA ARG A 25 -6.97 25.39 3.58
C ARG A 25 -6.24 26.59 4.17
N LYS A 26 -5.92 26.59 5.47
CA LYS A 26 -5.07 27.64 6.08
C LYS A 26 -3.65 27.62 5.53
N LYS A 27 -3.08 26.43 5.27
CA LYS A 27 -1.74 26.27 4.66
C LYS A 27 -1.73 26.57 3.17
N CYS A 28 -2.82 26.28 2.47
CA CYS A 28 -2.98 26.52 1.04
C CYS A 28 -4.37 27.10 0.76
N PRO A 29 -4.51 28.45 0.72
CA PRO A 29 -5.80 29.13 0.57
C PRO A 29 -6.52 28.85 -0.76
N GLY A 30 -5.79 28.42 -1.79
CA GLY A 30 -6.35 28.05 -3.10
C GLY A 30 -7.05 26.69 -3.14
N LEU A 31 -7.02 25.92 -2.05
CA LEU A 31 -7.71 24.63 -2.00
C LEU A 31 -9.24 24.80 -1.98
N PRO A 32 -9.96 23.96 -2.74
CA PRO A 32 -11.42 23.97 -2.73
C PRO A 32 -11.98 23.59 -1.35
N GLU A 33 -13.26 23.85 -1.14
CA GLU A 33 -13.94 23.46 0.10
C GLU A 33 -14.12 21.95 0.20
N THR A 34 -14.39 21.30 -0.93
CA THR A 34 -14.54 19.86 -1.05
C THR A 34 -13.61 19.28 -2.10
N TRP A 35 -13.31 17.98 -1.96
CA TRP A 35 -12.52 17.22 -2.90
C TRP A 35 -13.18 15.85 -3.12
N ARG A 36 -13.13 15.38 -4.36
CA ARG A 36 -13.68 14.09 -4.75
C ARG A 36 -12.60 13.03 -4.75
N VAL A 37 -12.97 11.84 -4.32
CA VAL A 37 -12.09 10.68 -4.29
C VAL A 37 -12.91 9.42 -4.53
N ARG A 38 -12.33 8.39 -5.13
CA ARG A 38 -12.96 7.09 -5.25
C ARG A 38 -12.63 6.27 -4.02
N ALA A 39 -13.65 5.74 -3.37
CA ALA A 39 -13.58 4.89 -2.20
C ALA A 39 -13.93 3.45 -2.58
N ILE A 40 -12.99 2.54 -2.40
CA ILE A 40 -13.16 1.11 -2.67
C ILE A 40 -13.14 0.37 -1.35
N THR A 41 -14.19 -0.38 -1.07
CA THR A 41 -14.25 -1.30 0.06
C THR A 41 -13.54 -2.59 -0.30
N ILE A 42 -12.62 -3.03 0.56
CA ILE A 42 -12.00 -4.35 0.48
C ILE A 42 -12.17 -5.10 1.80
N ILE A 43 -12.17 -6.43 1.72
CA ILE A 43 -12.19 -7.31 2.89
C ILE A 43 -10.85 -8.05 2.92
N ASP A 44 -10.15 -7.99 4.05
CA ASP A 44 -8.90 -8.71 4.21
C ASP A 44 -9.12 -10.20 4.55
N GLN A 45 -8.02 -10.98 4.60
CA GLN A 45 -8.07 -12.41 4.95
C GLN A 45 -8.61 -12.69 6.37
N SER A 46 -8.65 -11.67 7.23
CA SER A 46 -9.20 -11.72 8.58
C SER A 46 -10.65 -11.21 8.65
N ALA A 47 -11.33 -11.10 7.49
CA ALA A 47 -12.70 -10.58 7.35
C ALA A 47 -12.89 -9.13 7.83
N ARG A 48 -11.80 -8.34 7.91
CA ARG A 48 -11.89 -6.91 8.29
C ARG A 48 -12.11 -6.06 7.04
N LYS A 49 -13.06 -5.13 7.17
CA LYS A 49 -13.38 -4.15 6.13
C LYS A 49 -12.38 -3.00 6.16
N HIS A 50 -11.75 -2.71 5.01
CA HIS A 50 -10.89 -1.55 4.80
C HIS A 50 -11.44 -0.71 3.65
N ILE A 51 -11.24 0.61 3.73
CA ILE A 51 -11.62 1.54 2.66
C ILE A 51 -10.34 2.10 2.04
N LEU A 52 -10.15 1.86 0.75
CA LEU A 52 -9.06 2.41 -0.04
C LEU A 52 -9.54 3.69 -0.72
N LEU A 53 -8.77 4.76 -0.60
CA LEU A 53 -9.03 6.03 -1.29
C LEU A 53 -8.06 6.20 -2.46
N THR A 54 -8.59 6.52 -3.63
CA THR A 54 -7.79 6.69 -4.86
C THR A 54 -8.31 7.83 -5.73
N SER A 55 -7.40 8.47 -6.46
CA SER A 55 -7.70 9.46 -7.49
C SER A 55 -7.98 8.83 -8.86
N LEU A 56 -7.98 7.50 -8.97
CA LEU A 56 -8.23 6.76 -10.21
C LEU A 56 -9.74 6.53 -10.42
N PHE A 57 -10.40 7.45 -11.14
CA PHE A 57 -11.86 7.44 -11.33
C PHE A 57 -12.37 6.54 -12.46
N ASP A 58 -11.53 6.18 -13.42
CA ASP A 58 -11.94 5.31 -14.53
C ASP A 58 -12.06 3.86 -14.05
N THR A 59 -13.28 3.41 -13.80
CA THR A 59 -13.58 2.08 -13.25
C THR A 59 -13.34 0.95 -14.26
N LYS A 60 -13.36 1.25 -15.57
CA LYS A 60 -13.09 0.27 -16.62
C LYS A 60 -11.59 0.03 -16.76
N ARG A 61 -10.80 1.10 -16.70
CA ARG A 61 -9.34 1.02 -16.78
C ARG A 61 -8.70 0.57 -15.47
N TYR A 62 -9.25 0.98 -14.34
CA TYR A 62 -8.74 0.67 -13.01
C TYR A 62 -9.84 -0.01 -12.21
N THR A 63 -9.90 -1.34 -12.30
CA THR A 63 -10.93 -2.10 -11.59
C THR A 63 -10.67 -2.08 -10.08
N ALA A 64 -11.72 -2.23 -9.28
CA ALA A 64 -11.58 -2.35 -7.83
C ALA A 64 -10.65 -3.52 -7.44
N LYS A 65 -10.69 -4.62 -8.21
CA LYS A 65 -9.85 -5.80 -8.02
C LYS A 65 -8.37 -5.47 -8.23
N ASP A 66 -8.02 -4.73 -9.28
CA ASP A 66 -6.62 -4.37 -9.57
C ASP A 66 -6.07 -3.41 -8.53
N ILE A 67 -6.89 -2.45 -8.09
CA ILE A 67 -6.53 -1.52 -7.02
C ILE A 67 -6.33 -2.27 -5.69
N ALA A 68 -7.23 -3.20 -5.38
CA ALA A 68 -7.11 -4.06 -4.20
C ALA A 68 -5.83 -4.90 -4.25
N ALA A 69 -5.54 -5.55 -5.38
CA ALA A 69 -4.32 -6.35 -5.57
C ALA A 69 -3.05 -5.50 -5.41
N CYS A 70 -3.02 -4.31 -6.01
CA CYS A 70 -1.91 -3.35 -5.86
C CYS A 70 -1.74 -2.94 -4.39
N TYR A 71 -2.84 -2.69 -3.67
CA TYR A 71 -2.78 -2.34 -2.25
C TYR A 71 -2.34 -3.50 -1.36
N THR A 72 -2.77 -4.73 -1.66
CA THR A 72 -2.28 -5.94 -0.99
C THR A 72 -0.78 -6.09 -1.19
N GLN A 73 -0.28 -5.90 -2.41
CA GLN A 73 1.16 -5.90 -2.67
C GLN A 73 1.89 -4.82 -1.85
N ARG A 74 1.32 -3.60 -1.76
CA ARG A 74 1.83 -2.51 -0.92
C ARG A 74 1.89 -2.88 0.56
N TRP A 75 0.84 -3.51 1.08
CA TRP A 75 0.76 -3.94 2.48
C TRP A 75 1.82 -4.97 2.84
N GLN A 76 2.09 -5.92 1.93
CA GLN A 76 3.17 -6.90 2.11
C GLN A 76 4.53 -6.19 2.25
N ILE A 77 4.78 -5.13 1.47
CA ILE A 77 6.01 -4.31 1.60
C ILE A 77 6.14 -3.72 2.99
N GLU A 78 5.07 -3.04 3.44
CA GLU A 78 5.04 -2.32 4.71
C GLU A 78 5.19 -3.29 5.89
N THR A 79 4.53 -4.44 5.81
CA THR A 79 4.62 -5.51 6.83
C THR A 79 6.03 -6.07 6.90
N SER A 80 6.63 -6.43 5.76
CA SER A 80 8.01 -6.95 5.76
C SER A 80 9.05 -5.93 6.21
N TYR A 81 8.89 -4.64 5.89
CA TYR A 81 9.76 -3.60 6.45
C TYR A 81 9.57 -3.45 7.96
N ARG A 82 8.34 -3.58 8.46
CA ARG A 82 8.06 -3.57 9.90
C ARG A 82 8.70 -4.77 10.58
N GLU A 83 8.57 -5.97 10.00
CA GLU A 83 9.23 -7.18 10.46
C GLU A 83 10.75 -7.01 10.46
N LEU A 84 11.34 -6.51 9.38
CA LEU A 84 12.79 -6.23 9.32
C LEU A 84 13.22 -5.28 10.44
N LYS A 85 12.49 -4.18 10.67
CA LYS A 85 12.77 -3.26 11.78
C LYS A 85 12.60 -3.94 13.13
N GLN A 86 11.52 -4.70 13.33
CA GLN A 86 11.23 -5.39 14.58
C GLN A 86 12.25 -6.49 14.86
N THR A 87 12.69 -7.23 13.84
CA THR A 87 13.77 -8.22 13.94
C THR A 87 15.09 -7.52 14.25
N MET A 88 15.41 -6.39 13.61
CA MET A 88 16.62 -5.61 13.97
C MET A 88 16.56 -5.02 15.39
N MET A 89 15.37 -4.67 15.88
CA MET A 89 15.18 -4.10 17.23
C MET A 89 15.00 -5.16 18.32
N GLY A 90 14.45 -6.34 18.00
CA GLY A 90 14.03 -7.38 18.93
C GLY A 90 14.92 -8.62 18.91
N MET A 91 15.54 -8.94 17.77
CA MET A 91 16.71 -9.79 17.73
C MET A 91 17.92 -8.87 17.67
N ALA A 92 18.85 -9.03 18.60
CA ALA A 92 20.21 -8.65 18.35
C ALA A 92 20.78 -9.51 17.19
N LEU A 93 20.40 -9.23 15.95
CA LEU A 93 21.39 -9.13 14.89
C LEU A 93 22.21 -7.90 15.28
N THR A 94 23.05 -8.08 16.29
CA THR A 94 23.99 -7.09 16.78
C THR A 94 24.71 -6.65 15.53
N LEU A 95 24.46 -5.43 15.06
CA LEU A 95 25.23 -4.85 13.98
C LEU A 95 26.68 -5.09 14.35
N ARG A 96 27.34 -5.99 13.60
CA ARG A 96 28.59 -6.59 14.09
C ARG A 96 29.73 -5.62 13.87
N SER A 97 29.59 -4.80 12.84
CA SER A 97 30.52 -3.74 12.57
C SER A 97 30.51 -2.69 13.67
N ARG A 98 31.72 -2.30 14.07
CA ARG A 98 31.98 -1.18 14.98
C ARG A 98 32.25 0.12 14.22
N THR A 99 31.99 0.14 12.91
CA THR A 99 32.19 1.29 12.02
C THR A 99 30.87 1.68 11.36
N VAL A 100 30.69 2.98 11.10
CA VAL A 100 29.47 3.51 10.50
C VAL A 100 29.26 2.91 9.10
N GLU A 101 30.32 2.79 8.32
CA GLU A 101 30.31 2.26 6.97
C GLU A 101 29.89 0.79 6.95
N GLY A 102 30.43 -0.04 7.86
CA GLY A 102 30.05 -1.45 7.93
C GLY A 102 28.61 -1.66 8.43
N ILE A 103 28.12 -0.78 9.30
CA ILE A 103 26.69 -0.76 9.69
C ILE A 103 25.81 -0.48 8.46
N TYR A 104 26.17 0.51 7.64
CA TYR A 104 25.45 0.77 6.38
C TYR A 104 25.49 -0.45 5.46
N GLN A 105 26.64 -1.12 5.33
CA GLN A 105 26.76 -2.33 4.51
C GLN A 105 25.83 -3.46 4.99
N GLU A 106 25.73 -3.69 6.30
CA GLU A 106 24.84 -4.70 6.89
C GLU A 106 23.36 -4.38 6.62
N ILE A 107 22.97 -3.10 6.75
CA ILE A 107 21.60 -2.63 6.43
C ILE A 107 21.31 -2.83 4.94
N TRP A 108 22.19 -2.35 4.06
CA TRP A 108 22.02 -2.48 2.62
C TRP A 108 22.00 -3.94 2.17
N GLY A 109 22.87 -4.78 2.73
CA GLY A 109 22.89 -6.23 2.46
C GLY A 109 21.56 -6.90 2.82
N THR A 110 21.00 -6.56 3.98
CA THR A 110 19.70 -7.09 4.43
C THR A 110 18.57 -6.63 3.51
N LEU A 111 18.55 -5.35 3.16
CA LEU A 111 17.56 -4.78 2.23
C LEU A 111 17.65 -5.41 0.83
N THR A 112 18.86 -5.61 0.32
CA THR A 112 19.09 -6.24 -0.98
C THR A 112 18.66 -7.70 -0.98
N ALA A 113 19.02 -8.48 0.04
CA ALA A 113 18.59 -9.88 0.18
C ALA A 113 17.05 -9.99 0.22
N TYR A 114 16.39 -9.11 0.98
CA TYR A 114 14.92 -9.04 1.01
C TYR A 114 14.33 -8.73 -0.37
N ASN A 115 14.85 -7.70 -1.06
CA ASN A 115 14.37 -7.33 -2.38
C ASN A 115 14.57 -8.44 -3.43
N LEU A 116 15.67 -9.20 -3.34
CA LEU A 116 15.93 -10.35 -4.22
C LEU A 116 14.91 -11.48 -4.02
N ILE A 117 14.67 -11.90 -2.77
CA ILE A 117 13.67 -12.92 -2.45
C ILE A 117 12.29 -12.49 -2.95
N ARG A 118 11.96 -11.21 -2.76
CA ARG A 118 10.67 -10.69 -3.18
C ARG A 118 10.52 -10.59 -4.70
N LEU A 119 11.57 -10.16 -5.41
CA LEU A 119 11.59 -10.18 -6.88
C LEU A 119 11.38 -11.61 -7.40
N HIS A 120 12.12 -12.57 -6.84
CA HIS A 120 11.99 -13.97 -7.21
C HIS A 120 10.57 -14.50 -6.99
N ARG A 121 9.95 -14.20 -5.84
CA ARG A 121 8.54 -14.55 -5.59
C ARG A 121 7.59 -13.92 -6.59
N GLY A 122 7.79 -12.64 -6.94
CA GLY A 122 6.99 -11.95 -7.94
C GLY A 122 7.07 -12.60 -9.32
N LEU A 123 8.28 -12.96 -9.76
CA LEU A 123 8.51 -13.68 -11.00
C LEU A 123 7.85 -15.06 -11.00
N LEU A 124 7.95 -15.80 -9.88
CA LEU A 124 7.34 -17.12 -9.75
C LEU A 124 5.82 -17.04 -9.81
N HIS A 125 5.22 -16.05 -9.14
CA HIS A 125 3.77 -15.82 -9.20
C HIS A 125 3.29 -15.47 -10.61
N ALA A 126 4.01 -14.62 -11.34
CA ALA A 126 3.69 -14.28 -12.74
C ALA A 126 3.79 -15.52 -13.64
N ALA A 127 4.86 -16.31 -13.51
CA ALA A 127 5.05 -17.53 -14.31
C ALA A 127 4.00 -18.62 -14.04
N LEU A 128 3.46 -18.69 -12.82
CA LEU A 128 2.35 -19.59 -12.48
C LEU A 128 1.01 -19.09 -13.04
N ALA A 129 0.75 -17.78 -12.99
CA ALA A 129 -0.46 -17.19 -13.57
C ALA A 129 -0.52 -17.38 -15.09
N ASP A 130 0.60 -17.19 -15.80
CA ASP A 130 0.69 -17.45 -17.25
C ASP A 130 0.47 -18.94 -17.60
N ARG A 131 0.76 -19.86 -16.67
CA ARG A 131 0.54 -21.30 -16.86
C ARG A 131 -0.93 -21.70 -16.72
N ASP A 132 -1.65 -21.08 -15.78
CA ASP A 132 -3.07 -21.36 -15.56
C ASP A 132 -3.96 -20.74 -16.67
N GLU A 133 -3.50 -19.69 -17.37
CA GLU A 133 -4.20 -19.11 -18.53
C GLU A 133 -4.05 -19.94 -19.83
N LEU A 134 -3.11 -20.90 -19.85
CA LEU A 134 -2.82 -21.76 -21.01
C LEU A 134 -3.40 -23.18 -20.89
N SER A 135 -4.12 -23.50 -19.80
CA SER A 135 -4.80 -24.79 -19.56
C SER A 135 -6.32 -24.66 -19.61
#